data_AF-A0AAD9L5M4-F1
#
_entry.id   AF-A0AAD9L5M4-F1
#
_cell.length_a   1.000
_cell.length_b   1.000
_cell.length_c   1.000
_cell.angle_alpha   90.00
_cell.angle_beta   90.00
_cell.angle_gamma   90.00
#
_symmetry.space_group_name_H-M   'P 1'
#
loop_
_entity.id
_entity.type
_entity.pdbx_description
1 polymer ?
#
loop_
_entity_poly.entity_id
_entity_poly.type
_entity_poly.pdbx_seq_one_letter_code
_entity_poly.pdbx_strand_id
1 'polypeptide(L)'
;MFKQKDERKTTWMHLRSRHWHMIDFIITRCRDKMDIHSTRAMRGAYKDACSLLQKRTRALKSDLWERKAVELQRTADINDTRGFYNAKEVWGPRKMGPVHLKSTDGMDSKRVVARWNEHFQKLLNVPGEIDHKALDNIPQRITKTSLDEIPTMAEMARAIAGPKDGKAPGGDGIPAEVWKQEETICSADCTN
;
A
#
# COMPACT_ATOMS: atom_id res chain seq x y z
N MET A 1 25.02 -27.55 -49.25
CA MET A 1 25.27 -26.53 -48.21
C MET A 1 24.57 -25.23 -48.64
N PHE A 2 23.59 -24.75 -47.87
CA PHE A 2 22.72 -23.63 -48.30
C PHE A 2 23.51 -22.32 -48.46
N LYS A 3 23.30 -21.61 -49.58
CA LYS A 3 23.99 -20.35 -49.91
C LYS A 3 23.45 -19.18 -49.09
N GLN A 4 23.95 -19.00 -47.87
CA GLN A 4 23.80 -17.75 -47.13
C GLN A 4 24.88 -16.74 -47.56
N LYS A 5 24.65 -15.43 -47.38
CA LYS A 5 25.71 -14.41 -47.53
C LYS A 5 26.81 -14.66 -46.50
N ASP A 6 28.08 -14.48 -46.86
CA ASP A 6 29.22 -14.83 -46.01
C ASP A 6 29.27 -14.03 -44.70
N GLU A 7 28.81 -12.77 -44.72
CA GLU A 7 28.59 -11.94 -43.52
C GLU A 7 27.71 -12.62 -42.45
N ARG A 8 26.84 -13.54 -42.85
CA ARG A 8 25.85 -14.21 -41.99
C ARG A 8 26.30 -15.61 -41.57
N LYS A 9 27.47 -16.08 -42.03
CA LYS A 9 27.98 -17.43 -41.79
C LYS A 9 28.89 -17.56 -40.57
N THR A 10 29.46 -16.47 -40.09
CA THR A 10 30.54 -16.47 -39.09
C THR A 10 30.17 -15.60 -37.90
N THR A 11 29.71 -16.21 -36.81
CA THR A 11 29.27 -15.47 -35.60
C THR A 11 30.31 -15.48 -34.49
N TRP A 12 31.36 -16.29 -34.58
CA TRP A 12 32.40 -16.36 -33.55
C TRP A 12 33.74 -16.86 -34.11
N MET A 13 34.85 -16.27 -33.66
CA MET A 13 36.20 -16.72 -34.00
C MET A 13 36.83 -17.43 -32.80
N HIS A 14 37.30 -18.66 -33.00
CA HIS A 14 37.99 -19.40 -31.94
C HIS A 14 39.35 -18.77 -31.65
N LEU A 15 39.58 -18.32 -30.41
CA LEU A 15 40.72 -17.48 -30.05
C LEU A 15 42.09 -18.14 -30.27
N ARG A 16 42.16 -19.48 -30.18
CA ARG A 16 43.40 -20.26 -30.31
C ARG A 16 43.70 -20.72 -31.74
N SER A 17 42.69 -21.03 -32.55
CA SER A 17 42.88 -21.51 -33.93
C SER A 17 42.64 -20.43 -34.99
N ARG A 18 42.11 -19.27 -34.58
CA ARG A 18 41.66 -18.16 -35.44
C ARG A 18 40.70 -18.61 -36.55
N HIS A 19 40.04 -19.75 -36.35
CA HIS A 19 39.03 -20.25 -37.28
C HIS A 19 37.66 -19.68 -36.92
N TRP A 20 36.91 -19.23 -37.93
CA TRP A 20 35.57 -18.70 -37.75
C TRP A 20 34.54 -19.83 -37.76
N HIS A 21 33.72 -19.89 -36.71
CA HIS A 21 32.66 -20.87 -36.56
C HIS A 21 31.28 -20.19 -36.51
N MET A 22 30.25 -20.94 -36.89
CA MET A 22 28.85 -20.57 -36.72
C MET A 22 28.36 -21.11 -35.37
N ILE A 23 28.02 -20.21 -34.43
CA ILE A 23 27.67 -20.54 -33.03
C ILE A 23 26.42 -21.44 -32.97
N ASP A 24 25.49 -21.29 -33.91
CA ASP A 24 24.22 -22.03 -33.89
C ASP A 24 24.40 -23.57 -33.92
N PHE A 25 25.56 -24.07 -34.35
CA PHE A 25 25.90 -25.50 -34.31
C PHE A 25 26.42 -26.00 -32.96
N ILE A 26 26.81 -25.12 -32.04
CA ILE A 26 27.41 -25.50 -30.74
C ILE A 26 26.36 -26.04 -29.77
N ILE A 27 25.10 -25.62 -29.93
CA ILE A 27 24.00 -25.96 -29.02
C ILE A 27 23.27 -27.25 -29.46
N THR A 28 23.49 -27.72 -30.69
CA THR A 28 22.78 -28.88 -31.25
C THR A 28 23.55 -30.18 -31.03
N ARG A 29 22.83 -31.25 -30.65
CA ARG A 29 23.43 -32.57 -30.41
C ARG A 29 24.11 -33.05 -31.69
N CYS A 30 25.32 -33.62 -31.58
CA CYS A 30 26.11 -34.06 -32.74
C CYS A 30 25.35 -34.98 -33.72
N ARG A 31 24.40 -35.78 -33.21
CA ARG A 31 23.58 -36.70 -34.02
C ARG A 31 22.58 -35.98 -34.94
N ASP A 32 22.07 -34.83 -34.50
CA ASP A 32 20.97 -34.11 -35.18
C ASP A 32 21.51 -33.07 -36.18
N LYS A 33 22.83 -33.02 -36.36
CA LYS A 33 23.52 -32.03 -37.20
C LYS A 33 23.14 -32.11 -38.68
N MET A 34 22.81 -33.31 -39.16
CA MET A 34 22.42 -33.53 -40.56
C MET A 34 20.98 -33.10 -40.85
N ASP A 35 20.12 -33.06 -39.83
CA ASP A 35 18.71 -32.68 -39.97
C ASP A 35 18.51 -31.16 -39.98
N ILE A 36 19.53 -30.40 -39.57
CA ILE A 36 19.50 -28.94 -39.49
C ILE A 36 19.91 -28.35 -40.84
N HIS A 37 18.90 -28.16 -41.70
CA HIS A 37 19.08 -27.58 -43.02
C HIS A 37 19.31 -26.05 -42.97
N SER A 38 18.74 -25.35 -41.97
CA SER A 38 18.96 -23.90 -41.79
C SER A 38 18.81 -23.46 -40.33
N THR A 39 19.91 -23.10 -39.69
CA THR A 39 19.97 -22.62 -38.29
C THR A 39 19.17 -21.33 -38.07
N ARG A 40 19.08 -20.49 -39.10
CA ARG A 40 18.36 -19.20 -39.04
C ARG A 40 16.84 -19.37 -39.10
N ALA A 41 16.34 -20.41 -39.76
CA ALA A 41 14.92 -20.78 -39.75
C ALA A 41 14.50 -21.27 -38.36
N MET A 42 15.34 -22.09 -37.71
CA MET A 42 15.14 -22.51 -36.32
C MET A 42 15.09 -21.33 -35.33
N ARG A 43 15.95 -20.31 -35.53
CA ARG A 43 15.91 -19.08 -34.73
C ARG A 43 14.62 -18.28 -34.93
N GLY A 44 14.07 -18.26 -36.15
CA GLY A 44 12.77 -17.66 -36.44
C GLY A 44 11.64 -18.39 -35.70
N ALA A 45 11.55 -19.70 -35.89
CA ALA A 45 10.53 -20.54 -35.24
C ALA A 45 10.59 -20.46 -33.71
N TYR A 46 11.78 -20.45 -33.11
CA TYR A 46 11.95 -20.26 -31.66
C TYR A 46 11.45 -18.88 -31.20
N LYS A 47 11.79 -17.80 -31.92
CA LYS A 47 11.30 -16.46 -31.60
C LYS A 47 9.78 -16.36 -31.71
N ASP A 48 9.20 -16.97 -32.73
CA ASP A 48 7.75 -16.98 -32.93
C ASP A 48 7.04 -17.76 -31.81
N ALA A 49 7.59 -18.91 -31.41
CA ALA A 49 7.10 -19.68 -30.26
C ALA A 49 7.19 -18.87 -28.94
N CYS A 50 8.32 -18.21 -28.68
CA CYS A 50 8.47 -17.32 -27.52
C CYS A 50 7.47 -16.15 -27.57
N SER A 51 7.26 -15.54 -28.73
CA SER A 51 6.29 -14.45 -28.92
C SER A 51 4.87 -14.93 -28.64
N LEU A 52 4.49 -16.10 -29.14
CA LEU A 52 3.18 -16.71 -28.90
C LEU A 52 2.96 -16.99 -27.41
N LEU A 53 3.95 -17.59 -26.74
CA LEU A 53 3.89 -17.83 -25.29
C LEU A 53 3.76 -16.51 -24.53
N GLN A 54 4.57 -15.51 -24.87
CA GLN A 54 4.50 -14.21 -24.21
C GLN A 54 3.14 -13.52 -24.40
N LYS A 55 2.56 -13.60 -25.60
CA LYS A 55 1.20 -13.09 -25.88
C LYS A 55 0.16 -13.80 -25.02
N ARG A 56 0.20 -15.14 -24.97
CA ARG A 56 -0.73 -15.93 -24.14
C ARG A 56 -0.58 -15.62 -22.65
N THR A 57 0.64 -15.56 -22.14
CA THR A 57 0.89 -15.24 -20.73
C THR A 57 0.42 -13.83 -20.38
N ARG A 58 0.59 -12.85 -21.29
CA ARG A 58 0.06 -11.50 -21.10
C ARG A 58 -1.47 -11.49 -21.09
N ALA A 59 -2.12 -12.19 -22.03
CA ALA A 59 -3.57 -12.32 -22.07
C ALA A 59 -4.13 -12.95 -20.78
N LEU A 60 -3.59 -14.11 -20.38
CA LEU A 60 -3.99 -14.79 -19.13
C LEU A 60 -3.83 -13.89 -17.90
N LYS A 61 -2.76 -13.08 -17.85
CA LYS A 61 -2.56 -12.12 -16.77
C LYS A 61 -3.62 -11.02 -16.80
N SER A 62 -3.91 -10.44 -17.98
CA SER A 62 -4.97 -9.45 -18.14
C SER A 62 -6.34 -10.00 -17.73
N ASP A 63 -6.71 -11.18 -18.22
CA ASP A 63 -7.99 -11.84 -17.91
C ASP A 63 -8.15 -12.12 -16.41
N LEU A 64 -7.05 -12.43 -15.72
CA LEU A 64 -7.04 -12.61 -14.26
C LEU A 64 -7.32 -11.27 -13.56
N TRP A 65 -6.67 -10.18 -13.98
CA TRP A 65 -6.86 -8.85 -13.40
C TRP A 65 -8.25 -8.30 -13.67
N GLU A 66 -8.80 -8.50 -14.86
CA GLU A 66 -10.16 -8.10 -15.20
C GLU A 66 -11.18 -8.82 -14.31
N ARG A 67 -11.06 -10.15 -14.15
CA ARG A 67 -11.94 -10.91 -13.25
C ARG A 67 -11.83 -10.46 -11.80
N LYS A 68 -10.62 -10.19 -11.31
CA LYS A 68 -10.42 -9.66 -9.95
C LYS A 68 -11.00 -8.26 -9.77
N ALA A 69 -10.92 -7.40 -10.78
CA ALA A 69 -11.52 -6.07 -10.75
C ALA A 69 -13.05 -6.14 -10.69
N VAL A 70 -13.66 -7.01 -11.50
CA VAL A 70 -15.13 -7.23 -11.46
C VAL A 70 -15.57 -7.74 -10.09
N GLU A 71 -14.86 -8.69 -9.50
CA GLU A 71 -15.21 -9.18 -8.15
C GLU A 71 -15.06 -8.08 -7.09
N LEU A 72 -13.99 -7.27 -7.16
CA LEU A 72 -13.78 -6.15 -6.24
C LEU A 72 -14.92 -5.12 -6.34
N GLN A 73 -15.31 -4.77 -7.57
CA GLN A 73 -16.45 -3.88 -7.81
C GLN A 73 -17.74 -4.46 -7.24
N ARG A 74 -18.02 -5.76 -7.49
CA ARG A 74 -19.19 -6.45 -6.95
C ARG A 74 -19.24 -6.40 -5.42
N THR A 75 -18.11 -6.62 -4.74
CA THR A 75 -18.05 -6.52 -3.28
C THR A 75 -18.29 -5.10 -2.78
N ALA A 76 -17.85 -4.09 -3.53
CA ALA A 76 -18.12 -2.69 -3.22
C ALA A 76 -19.61 -2.34 -3.42
N ASP A 77 -20.22 -2.80 -4.51
CA ASP A 77 -21.64 -2.55 -4.83
C ASP A 77 -22.58 -3.19 -3.79
N ILE A 78 -22.21 -4.36 -3.24
CA ILE A 78 -22.95 -5.06 -2.17
C ILE A 78 -22.63 -4.47 -0.77
N ASN A 79 -21.71 -3.50 -0.69
CA ASN A 79 -21.19 -2.92 0.55
C ASN A 79 -20.59 -3.97 1.51
N ASP A 80 -20.05 -5.08 0.97
CA ASP A 80 -19.31 -6.07 1.75
C ASP A 80 -17.86 -5.59 1.98
N THR A 81 -17.71 -4.80 3.03
CA THR A 81 -16.40 -4.27 3.46
C THR A 81 -15.38 -5.38 3.73
N ARG A 82 -15.81 -6.53 4.28
CA ARG A 82 -14.89 -7.64 4.60
C ARG A 82 -14.38 -8.32 3.34
N GLY A 83 -15.27 -8.59 2.39
CA GLY A 83 -14.91 -9.13 1.07
C GLY A 83 -13.96 -8.20 0.32
N PHE A 84 -14.26 -6.90 0.29
CA PHE A 84 -13.44 -5.88 -0.36
C PHE A 84 -12.01 -5.83 0.21
N TYR A 85 -11.85 -5.83 1.53
CA TYR A 85 -10.52 -5.80 2.17
C TYR A 85 -9.78 -7.14 2.12
N ASN A 86 -10.46 -8.26 1.92
CA ASN A 86 -9.81 -9.55 1.72
C ASN A 86 -9.14 -9.66 0.34
N ALA A 87 -9.59 -8.87 -0.64
CA ALA A 87 -8.96 -8.77 -1.97
C ALA A 87 -7.63 -7.97 -1.98
N LYS A 88 -6.91 -7.92 -0.85
CA LYS A 88 -5.64 -7.19 -0.67
C LYS A 88 -4.51 -7.62 -1.61
N GLU A 89 -4.66 -8.77 -2.28
CA GLU A 89 -3.78 -9.23 -3.36
C GLU A 89 -3.65 -8.20 -4.50
N VAL A 90 -4.67 -7.36 -4.72
CA VAL A 90 -4.65 -6.29 -5.73
C VAL A 90 -3.66 -5.18 -5.37
N TRP A 91 -3.45 -4.92 -4.08
CA TRP A 91 -2.63 -3.81 -3.57
C TRP A 91 -1.14 -4.16 -3.41
N GLY A 92 -0.76 -5.40 -3.74
CA GLY A 92 0.64 -5.83 -3.79
C GLY A 92 1.03 -6.86 -2.72
N PRO A 93 2.34 -7.16 -2.62
CA PRO A 93 2.84 -8.21 -1.74
C PRO A 93 2.47 -7.97 -0.29
N ARG A 94 1.89 -8.99 0.36
CA ARG A 94 1.55 -8.90 1.78
C ARG A 94 2.85 -8.80 2.59
N LYS A 95 3.13 -7.62 3.13
CA LYS A 95 4.14 -7.48 4.19
C LYS A 95 3.62 -8.20 5.42
N MET A 96 4.09 -9.43 5.63
CA MET A 96 3.98 -10.07 6.93
C MET A 96 4.80 -9.23 7.90
N GLY A 97 4.14 -8.46 8.76
CA GLY A 97 4.80 -7.87 9.92
C GLY A 97 5.48 -8.96 10.74
N PRO A 98 6.52 -8.65 11.53
CA PRO A 98 7.15 -9.62 12.39
C PRO A 98 6.06 -10.30 13.22
N VAL A 99 5.91 -11.61 13.03
CA VAL A 99 5.06 -12.42 13.89
C VAL A 99 5.74 -12.36 15.26
N HIS A 100 5.17 -11.62 16.20
CA HIS A 100 5.63 -11.65 17.59
C HIS A 100 5.74 -13.12 18.01
N LEU A 101 6.92 -13.51 18.51
CA LEU A 101 7.32 -14.88 18.83
C LEU A 101 6.15 -15.76 19.27
N LYS A 102 5.78 -16.72 18.41
CA LYS A 102 4.83 -17.78 18.74
C LYS A 102 5.57 -18.88 19.50
N SER A 103 5.11 -19.14 20.72
CA SER A 103 5.32 -20.41 21.40
C SER A 103 4.75 -21.55 20.53
N THR A 104 5.34 -22.75 20.63
CA THR A 104 5.18 -23.90 19.73
C THR A 104 3.78 -24.49 19.65
N ASP A 105 2.89 -24.14 20.57
CA ASP A 105 1.52 -24.65 20.59
C ASP A 105 0.56 -23.58 20.06
N GLY A 106 -0.15 -23.90 18.99
CA GLY A 106 -1.15 -23.03 18.36
C GLY A 106 -2.03 -22.33 19.40
N MET A 107 -2.04 -21.01 19.36
CA MET A 107 -2.74 -20.18 20.35
C MET A 107 -4.09 -19.74 19.79
N ASP A 108 -5.18 -20.22 20.39
CA ASP A 108 -6.52 -19.70 20.18
C ASP A 108 -6.57 -18.19 20.51
N SER A 109 -7.29 -17.43 19.70
CA SER A 109 -7.41 -15.96 19.85
C SER A 109 -7.85 -15.52 21.26
N LYS A 110 -8.60 -16.38 21.96
CA LYS A 110 -9.06 -16.16 23.34
C LYS A 110 -7.95 -16.30 24.39
N ARG A 111 -6.98 -17.20 24.18
CA ARG A 111 -5.81 -17.38 25.08
C ARG A 111 -4.85 -16.21 25.03
N VAL A 112 -4.75 -15.55 23.87
CA VAL A 112 -3.91 -14.35 23.72
C VAL A 112 -4.46 -13.20 24.57
N VAL A 113 -5.77 -12.94 24.49
CA VAL A 113 -6.41 -11.87 25.27
C VAL A 113 -6.29 -12.11 26.78
N ALA A 114 -6.50 -13.35 27.24
CA ALA A 114 -6.34 -13.70 28.65
C ALA A 114 -4.92 -13.42 29.16
N ARG A 115 -3.90 -13.84 28.41
CA ARG A 115 -2.50 -13.62 28.78
C ARG A 115 -2.08 -12.15 28.71
N TRP A 116 -2.66 -11.39 27.78
CA TRP A 116 -2.51 -9.94 27.75
C TRP A 116 -3.12 -9.31 29.01
N ASN A 117 -4.35 -9.68 29.37
CA ASN A 117 -5.01 -9.18 30.56
C ASN A 117 -4.16 -9.44 31.82
N GLU A 118 -3.65 -10.65 32.01
CA GLU A 118 -2.75 -10.99 33.13
C GLU A 118 -1.49 -10.11 33.17
N HIS A 119 -0.84 -9.92 32.02
CA HIS A 119 0.37 -9.10 31.92
C HIS A 119 0.10 -7.64 32.27
N PHE A 120 -0.95 -7.05 31.70
CA PHE A 120 -1.28 -5.64 31.92
C PHE A 120 -1.90 -5.38 33.29
N GLN A 121 -2.65 -6.33 33.84
CA GLN A 121 -3.11 -6.24 35.23
C GLN A 121 -1.92 -6.15 36.19
N LYS A 122 -0.91 -7.01 36.02
CA LYS A 122 0.30 -6.95 36.84
C LYS A 122 1.12 -5.68 36.62
N LEU A 123 1.19 -5.19 35.38
CA LEU A 123 2.01 -4.04 35.02
C LEU A 123 1.41 -2.71 35.48
N LEU A 124 0.09 -2.53 35.30
CA LEU A 124 -0.60 -1.25 35.48
C LEU A 124 -1.32 -1.13 36.82
N ASN A 125 -1.77 -2.24 37.41
CA ASN A 125 -2.56 -2.22 38.64
C ASN A 125 -1.72 -2.62 39.87
N VAL A 126 -0.42 -2.28 39.88
CA VAL A 126 0.41 -2.47 41.08
C VAL A 126 -0.11 -1.51 42.15
N PRO A 127 -0.57 -1.99 43.32
CA PRO A 127 -0.90 -1.12 44.43
C PRO A 127 0.40 -0.48 44.92
N GLY A 128 0.67 0.74 44.47
CA GLY A 128 1.77 1.56 44.98
C GLY A 128 1.31 2.32 46.20
N GLU A 129 2.02 2.16 47.32
CA GLU A 129 1.98 3.14 48.40
C GLU A 129 2.67 4.39 47.86
N ILE A 130 1.88 5.33 47.34
CA ILE A 130 2.40 6.58 46.79
C ILE A 130 2.91 7.38 47.99
N ASP A 131 4.23 7.54 48.11
CA ASP A 131 4.83 8.40 49.12
C ASP A 131 4.38 9.84 48.87
N HIS A 132 3.57 10.38 49.78
CA HIS A 132 3.07 11.75 49.69
C HIS A 132 4.19 12.79 49.64
N LYS A 133 5.36 12.50 50.21
CA LYS A 133 6.54 13.36 50.10
C LYS A 133 7.04 13.45 48.65
N ALA A 134 6.90 12.38 47.86
CA ALA A 134 7.26 12.40 46.44
C ALA A 134 6.28 13.26 45.62
N LEU A 135 5.00 13.29 45.99
CA LEU A 135 3.99 14.15 45.37
C LEU A 135 4.26 15.64 45.64
N ASP A 136 4.63 15.98 46.89
CA ASP A 136 4.98 17.34 47.28
C ASP A 136 6.24 17.87 46.57
N ASN A 137 7.11 16.96 46.12
CA ASN A 137 8.32 17.27 45.37
C ASN A 137 8.09 17.40 43.85
N ILE A 138 6.88 17.16 43.35
CA ILE A 138 6.57 17.35 41.92
C ILE A 138 6.50 18.87 41.65
N PRO A 139 7.36 19.43 40.78
CA PRO A 139 7.35 20.85 40.49
C PRO A 139 6.01 21.24 39.83
N GLN A 140 5.19 21.97 40.58
CA GLN A 140 3.92 22.48 40.08
C GLN A 140 4.19 23.51 38.98
N ARG A 141 3.55 23.33 37.83
CA ARG A 141 3.59 24.34 36.77
C ARG A 141 2.79 25.55 37.24
N ILE A 142 3.25 26.74 36.85
CA ILE A 142 2.55 27.99 37.15
C ILE A 142 1.11 27.87 36.62
N THR A 143 0.15 27.98 37.52
CA THR A 143 -1.28 27.98 37.20
C THR A 143 -1.57 29.20 36.32
N LYS A 144 -2.04 28.97 35.10
CA LYS A 144 -2.45 30.05 34.19
C LYS A 144 -3.86 30.49 34.54
N THR A 145 -3.99 31.37 35.54
CA THR A 145 -5.26 31.98 35.94
C THR A 145 -5.91 32.82 34.84
N SER A 146 -5.14 33.22 33.82
CA SER A 146 -5.65 33.95 32.65
C SER A 146 -6.65 33.15 31.81
N LEU A 147 -6.72 31.82 31.99
CA LEU A 147 -7.71 30.97 31.32
C LEU A 147 -9.07 30.96 32.04
N ASP A 148 -9.10 31.42 33.29
CA ASP A 148 -10.33 31.56 34.08
C ASP A 148 -10.99 32.94 33.87
N GLU A 149 -10.32 33.84 33.15
CA GLU A 149 -10.86 35.15 32.78
C GLU A 149 -11.97 34.98 31.73
N ILE A 150 -13.06 35.75 31.90
CA ILE A 150 -14.19 35.72 30.97
C ILE A 150 -13.69 36.22 29.60
N PRO A 151 -13.90 35.46 28.51
CA PRO A 151 -13.40 35.83 27.20
C PRO A 151 -13.98 37.17 26.72
N THR A 152 -13.12 38.00 26.16
CA THR A 152 -13.51 39.34 25.70
C THR A 152 -14.32 39.22 24.41
N MET A 153 -15.27 40.12 24.16
CA MET A 153 -16.06 40.14 22.91
C MET A 153 -15.21 40.15 21.64
N ALA A 154 -14.06 40.82 21.65
CA ALA A 154 -13.12 40.84 20.53
C ALA A 154 -12.41 39.48 20.31
N GLU A 155 -12.21 38.69 21.36
CA GLU A 155 -11.66 37.34 21.26
C GLU A 155 -12.69 36.37 20.71
N MET A 156 -13.95 36.50 21.17
CA MET A 156 -15.09 35.75 20.64
C MET A 156 -15.29 36.02 19.14
N ALA A 157 -15.28 37.28 18.72
CA ALA A 157 -15.40 37.65 17.30
C ALA A 157 -14.25 37.07 16.45
N ARG A 158 -12.99 37.13 16.95
CA ARG A 158 -11.84 36.51 16.26
C ARG A 158 -11.94 34.99 16.21
N ALA A 159 -12.44 34.35 17.27
CA ALA A 159 -12.62 32.90 17.33
C ALA A 159 -13.73 32.41 16.39
N ILE A 160 -14.79 33.20 16.20
CA ILE A 160 -15.88 32.92 15.24
C ILE A 160 -15.40 33.15 13.79
N ALA A 161 -14.57 34.16 13.55
CA ALA A 161 -14.00 34.43 12.22
C ALA A 161 -12.87 33.47 11.80
N GLY A 162 -12.18 32.84 12.76
CA GLY A 162 -10.97 32.03 12.55
C GLY A 162 -11.12 30.67 11.81
N PRO A 163 -12.23 29.92 11.91
CA PRO A 163 -12.43 28.68 11.17
C PRO A 163 -12.39 28.94 9.66
N LYS A 164 -11.69 28.09 8.91
CA LYS A 164 -11.72 28.14 7.44
C LYS A 164 -13.07 27.63 6.93
N ASP A 165 -13.53 28.22 5.83
CA ASP A 165 -14.74 27.79 5.13
C ASP A 165 -14.50 26.42 4.46
N GLY A 166 -15.54 25.61 4.34
CA GLY A 166 -15.51 24.27 3.78
C GLY A 166 -15.02 23.18 4.75
N LYS A 167 -14.98 23.45 6.06
CA LYS A 167 -14.71 22.39 7.05
C LYS A 167 -15.93 21.49 7.20
N ALA A 168 -15.69 20.19 7.28
CA ALA A 168 -16.76 19.21 7.51
C ALA A 168 -17.47 19.52 8.84
N PRO A 169 -18.81 19.52 8.88
CA PRO A 169 -19.55 19.73 10.10
C PRO A 169 -19.26 18.62 11.12
N GLY A 170 -19.30 18.97 12.40
CA GLY A 170 -19.20 18.00 13.50
C GLY A 170 -20.42 17.07 13.56
N GLY A 171 -20.54 16.30 14.64
CA GLY A 171 -21.70 15.43 14.86
C GLY A 171 -23.05 16.18 14.85
N ASP A 172 -23.02 17.49 15.11
CA ASP A 172 -24.18 18.38 15.13
C ASP A 172 -24.64 18.83 13.73
N GLY A 173 -23.88 18.55 12.67
CA GLY A 173 -24.27 18.86 11.29
C GLY A 173 -24.20 20.35 10.89
N ILE A 174 -23.84 21.24 11.82
CA ILE A 174 -23.77 22.69 11.59
C ILE A 174 -22.40 23.07 11.02
N PRO A 175 -22.35 23.69 9.82
CA PRO A 175 -21.09 24.07 9.20
C PRO A 175 -20.63 25.45 9.72
N ALA A 176 -19.32 25.72 9.68
CA ALA A 176 -18.69 26.86 10.36
C ALA A 176 -19.13 28.23 9.82
N GLU A 177 -19.68 28.26 8.61
CA GLU A 177 -20.12 29.45 7.87
C GLU A 177 -21.38 30.07 8.46
N VAL A 178 -22.25 29.25 9.08
CA VAL A 178 -23.50 29.73 9.69
C VAL A 178 -23.21 30.74 10.80
N TRP A 179 -22.18 30.48 11.59
CA TRP A 179 -21.76 31.32 12.71
C TRP A 179 -21.16 32.67 12.27
N LYS A 180 -20.74 32.81 11.01
CA LYS A 180 -20.17 34.05 10.46
C LYS A 180 -21.22 35.00 9.86
N GLN A 181 -22.42 34.50 9.57
CA GLN A 181 -23.44 35.26 8.82
C GLN A 181 -24.33 36.17 9.68
N GLU A 182 -24.36 35.97 11.00
CA GLU A 182 -25.28 36.71 11.89
C GLU A 182 -24.92 38.19 12.09
N GLU A 183 -23.70 38.63 11.75
CA GLU A 183 -23.31 40.05 11.88
C GLU A 183 -23.83 40.97 10.74
N THR A 184 -24.38 40.41 9.66
CA THR A 184 -24.74 41.22 8.46
C THR A 184 -26.24 41.58 8.39
N ILE A 185 -27.09 41.00 9.24
CA ILE A 185 -28.55 41.09 9.08
C ILE A 185 -29.18 42.30 9.80
N CYS A 186 -28.51 42.93 10.78
CA CYS A 186 -29.10 44.01 11.58
C CYS A 186 -28.93 45.45 11.04
N SER A 187 -28.35 45.67 9.84
CA SER A 187 -28.13 47.03 9.31
C SER A 187 -28.98 47.42 8.09
N ALA A 188 -29.88 46.56 7.61
CA ALA A 188 -30.58 46.80 6.34
C ALA A 188 -32.05 47.27 6.44
N ASP A 189 -32.70 47.21 7.60
CA ASP A 189 -34.12 47.61 7.73
C ASP A 189 -34.35 48.56 8.90
N CYS A 190 -33.92 49.83 8.76
CA CYS A 190 -34.45 50.96 9.51
C CYS A 190 -33.97 52.29 8.90
N THR A 191 -34.65 52.79 7.87
CA THR A 191 -34.89 54.23 7.64
C THR A 191 -35.91 54.40 6.51
N ASN A 192 -37.09 54.92 6.90
CA ASN A 192 -38.18 55.55 6.13
C ASN A 192 -38.35 55.23 4.65
#